data_AF-A0A060C4I1-F1
#
_entry.id   AF-A0A060C4I1-F1
#
_cell.length_a   1.000
_cell.length_b   1.000
_cell.length_c   1.000
_cell.angle_alpha   90.00
_cell.angle_beta   90.00
_cell.angle_gamma   90.00
#
_symmetry.space_group_name_H-M   'P 1'
#
loop_
_entity.id
_entity.type
_entity.pdbx_description
1 polymer ?
#
loop_
_entity_poly.entity_id
_entity_poly.type
_entity_poly.pdbx_seq_one_letter_code
_entity_poly.pdbx_strand_id
1 'polypeptide(L)'
;GAVYPRWTRRQIGNWFIAATAATPLIRLQRLTLQAWWAERADLPDYFLYHRVFEALDTLVPEFHGQWSAAPVLSSAASHLLQLGMMQPWHPEQLTVALRASIVQKLSYKYDTVPPGSVLERLLSGAPLV
;
A
#
# COMPACT_ATOMS: atom_id res chain seq x y z
N GLY A 1 -18.96 -18.64 -10.24
CA GLY A 1 -18.19 -17.48 -9.79
C GLY A 1 -18.54 -17.22 -8.35
N ALA A 2 -17.56 -17.17 -7.45
CA ALA A 2 -17.81 -16.81 -6.06
C ALA A 2 -18.18 -15.33 -5.99
N VAL A 3 -19.39 -15.03 -5.52
CA VAL A 3 -19.81 -13.67 -5.19
C VAL A 3 -19.16 -13.37 -3.84
N TYR A 4 -18.09 -12.58 -3.84
CA TYR A 4 -17.54 -12.04 -2.60
C TYR A 4 -18.40 -10.85 -2.17
N PRO A 5 -19.12 -10.91 -1.04
CA PRO A 5 -19.84 -9.76 -0.52
C PRO A 5 -18.88 -8.57 -0.39
N ARG A 6 -19.34 -7.35 -0.73
CA ARG A 6 -18.64 -6.14 -0.25
C ARG A 6 -18.86 -6.06 1.26
N TRP A 7 -17.89 -6.55 2.03
CA TRP A 7 -18.03 -6.70 3.48
C TRP A 7 -18.02 -5.36 4.26
N THR A 8 -17.62 -4.24 3.67
CA THR A 8 -17.57 -2.93 4.37
C THR A 8 -17.85 -1.73 3.46
N ARG A 9 -18.24 -0.58 4.05
CA ARG A 9 -18.51 0.69 3.36
C ARG A 9 -17.25 1.45 2.91
N ARG A 10 -16.06 0.99 3.29
CA ARG A 10 -14.76 1.61 2.95
C ARG A 10 -13.72 0.52 2.68
N GLN A 11 -13.10 0.57 1.51
CA GLN A 11 -11.99 -0.34 1.19
C GLN A 11 -10.72 0.20 1.86
N ILE A 12 -10.15 -0.54 2.81
CA ILE A 12 -8.94 -0.17 3.54
C ILE A 12 -7.71 -0.65 2.74
N GLY A 13 -6.91 0.30 2.28
CA GLY A 13 -5.63 0.02 1.62
C GLY A 13 -4.48 -0.05 2.62
N ASN A 14 -4.30 -1.17 3.33
CA ASN A 14 -3.20 -1.39 4.27
C ASN A 14 -1.87 -1.88 3.61
N TRP A 15 -1.55 -1.35 2.43
CA TRP A 15 -0.37 -1.76 1.64
C TRP A 15 0.96 -1.24 2.21
N PHE A 16 0.90 -0.23 3.08
CA PHE A 16 2.03 0.27 3.86
C PHE A 16 1.59 0.38 5.33
N ILE A 17 2.32 -0.29 6.23
CA ILE A 17 2.03 -0.32 7.65
C ILE A 17 3.31 -0.01 8.42
N ALA A 18 3.26 1.01 9.27
CA ALA A 18 4.25 1.28 10.29
C ALA A 18 3.58 1.02 11.65
N ALA A 19 4.12 0.07 12.42
CA ALA A 19 3.56 -0.33 13.71
C ALA A 19 4.69 -0.76 14.66
N THR A 20 4.43 -0.70 15.97
CA THR A 20 5.27 -1.38 16.94
C THR A 20 5.14 -2.90 16.74
N ALA A 21 6.20 -3.64 17.07
CA ALA A 21 6.16 -5.08 16.93
C ALA A 21 5.08 -5.69 17.83
N ALA A 22 4.35 -6.68 17.30
CA ALA A 22 3.36 -7.46 18.02
C ALA A 22 2.20 -6.67 18.66
N THR A 23 1.77 -5.55 18.05
CA THR A 23 0.48 -4.94 18.42
C THR A 23 -0.65 -5.98 18.29
N PRO A 24 -1.73 -5.87 19.10
CA PRO A 24 -2.85 -6.80 19.03
C PRO A 24 -3.41 -6.98 17.61
N LEU A 25 -3.55 -5.89 16.86
CA LEU A 25 -4.04 -5.90 15.48
C LEU A 25 -3.10 -6.68 14.54
N ILE A 26 -1.79 -6.41 14.57
CA ILE A 26 -0.83 -7.10 13.70
C ILE A 26 -0.68 -8.58 14.08
N ARG A 27 -0.75 -8.90 15.38
CA ARG A 27 -0.72 -10.29 15.85
C ARG A 27 -1.95 -11.05 15.37
N LEU A 28 -3.15 -10.47 15.51
CA LEU A 28 -4.37 -11.14 15.09
C LEU A 28 -4.47 -11.26 13.57
N GLN A 29 -4.07 -10.23 12.82
CA GLN A 29 -3.92 -10.29 11.36
C GLN A 29 -3.08 -11.49 10.93
N ARG A 30 -1.90 -11.67 11.56
CA ARG A 30 -1.02 -12.81 11.27
C ARG A 30 -1.69 -14.14 11.61
N LEU A 31 -2.28 -14.27 12.80
CA LEU A 31 -2.92 -15.52 13.24
C LEU A 31 -4.08 -15.90 12.33
N THR A 32 -4.91 -14.94 11.91
CA THR A 32 -6.03 -15.19 10.99
C THR A 32 -5.54 -15.64 9.61
N LEU A 33 -4.48 -15.03 9.08
CA LEU A 33 -3.89 -15.49 7.82
C LEU A 33 -3.26 -16.88 7.94
N GLN A 34 -2.61 -17.18 9.06
CA GLN A 34 -2.07 -18.52 9.32
C GLN A 34 -3.17 -19.56 9.40
N ALA A 35 -4.27 -19.26 10.10
CA ALA A 35 -5.45 -20.13 10.17
C ALA A 35 -6.06 -20.35 8.77
N TRP A 36 -6.18 -19.28 7.97
CA TRP A 36 -6.64 -19.39 6.58
C TRP A 36 -5.81 -20.39 5.79
N TRP A 37 -4.49 -20.22 5.77
CA TRP A 37 -3.58 -21.06 4.99
C TRP A 37 -3.38 -22.47 5.56
N ALA A 38 -3.73 -22.69 6.83
CA ALA A 38 -3.74 -24.02 7.42
C ALA A 38 -4.96 -24.85 6.96
N GLU A 39 -6.10 -24.19 6.71
CA GLU A 39 -7.35 -24.85 6.34
C GLU A 39 -7.66 -24.79 4.84
N ARG A 40 -7.01 -23.88 4.10
CA ARG A 40 -7.29 -23.60 2.69
C ARG A 40 -6.00 -23.55 1.87
N ALA A 41 -6.08 -24.12 0.67
CA ALA A 41 -4.97 -24.15 -0.27
C ALA A 41 -5.08 -23.10 -1.39
N ASP A 42 -6.08 -22.22 -1.31
CA ASP A 42 -6.39 -21.25 -2.35
C ASP A 42 -6.34 -19.78 -1.87
N LEU A 43 -5.99 -18.89 -2.80
CA LEU A 43 -6.10 -17.45 -2.66
C LEU A 43 -7.41 -16.99 -3.31
N PRO A 44 -8.50 -16.79 -2.55
CA PRO A 44 -9.81 -16.46 -3.12
C PRO A 44 -9.85 -15.05 -3.75
N ASP A 45 -9.06 -14.14 -3.18
CA ASP A 45 -8.99 -12.73 -3.56
C ASP A 45 -7.53 -12.29 -3.42
N TYR A 46 -6.99 -11.68 -4.47
CA TYR A 46 -5.65 -11.10 -4.45
C TYR A 46 -5.44 -10.12 -3.28
N PHE A 47 -6.51 -9.46 -2.84
CA PHE A 47 -6.53 -8.52 -1.73
C PHE A 47 -6.87 -9.17 -0.38
N LEU A 48 -6.74 -10.50 -0.23
CA LEU A 48 -7.04 -11.23 1.02
C LEU A 48 -6.48 -10.53 2.27
N TYR A 49 -5.25 -10.02 2.20
CA TYR A 49 -4.63 -9.29 3.30
C TYR A 49 -5.42 -8.04 3.73
N HIS A 50 -5.90 -7.24 2.79
CA HIS A 50 -6.77 -6.09 3.05
C HIS A 50 -8.11 -6.53 3.62
N ARG A 51 -8.69 -7.61 3.08
CA ARG A 51 -10.00 -8.14 3.50
C ARG A 51 -9.97 -8.66 4.93
N VAL A 52 -8.93 -9.38 5.31
CA VAL A 52 -8.77 -9.85 6.69
C VAL A 52 -8.66 -8.65 7.64
N PHE A 53 -7.94 -7.61 7.25
CA PHE A 53 -7.80 -6.43 8.09
C PHE A 53 -9.13 -5.67 8.27
N GLU A 54 -9.89 -5.49 7.19
CA GLU A 54 -11.24 -4.91 7.23
C GLU A 54 -12.18 -5.72 8.13
N ALA A 55 -12.12 -7.06 8.04
CA ALA A 55 -12.91 -7.94 8.88
C ALA A 55 -12.51 -7.83 10.35
N LEU A 56 -11.21 -7.79 10.66
CA LEU A 56 -10.72 -7.64 12.02
C LEU A 56 -11.08 -6.28 12.63
N ASP A 57 -10.94 -5.19 11.87
CA ASP A 57 -11.38 -3.85 12.30
C ASP A 57 -12.88 -3.87 12.62
N THR A 58 -13.70 -4.50 11.77
CA THR A 58 -15.16 -4.55 11.97
C THR A 58 -15.59 -5.44 13.14
N LEU A 59 -14.92 -6.59 13.35
CA LEU A 59 -15.36 -7.64 14.27
C LEU A 59 -14.74 -7.57 15.66
N VAL A 60 -13.66 -6.80 15.85
CA VAL A 60 -12.90 -6.73 17.11
C VAL A 60 -12.92 -5.28 17.63
N PRO A 61 -13.91 -4.88 18.43
CA PRO A 61 -14.11 -3.50 18.87
C PRO A 61 -12.89 -2.86 19.55
N GLU A 62 -12.06 -3.67 20.23
CA GLU A 62 -10.82 -3.25 20.88
C GLU A 62 -9.81 -2.66 19.88
N PHE A 63 -9.95 -2.96 18.58
CA PHE A 63 -9.05 -2.48 17.54
C PHE A 63 -9.45 -1.13 16.97
N HIS A 64 -10.73 -0.74 17.11
CA HIS A 64 -11.20 0.55 16.63
C HIS A 64 -10.36 1.71 17.18
N GLY A 65 -9.90 1.62 18.44
CA GLY A 65 -9.06 2.65 19.04
C GLY A 65 -7.68 2.78 18.38
N GLN A 66 -7.04 1.65 18.06
CA GLN A 66 -5.74 1.64 17.39
C GLN A 66 -5.85 2.14 15.95
N TRP A 67 -6.89 1.71 15.24
CA TRP A 67 -7.11 2.11 13.84
C TRP A 67 -7.59 3.56 13.71
N SER A 68 -8.50 4.01 14.58
CA SER A 68 -9.01 5.40 14.57
C SER A 68 -7.93 6.43 14.90
N ALA A 69 -6.86 6.02 15.60
CA ALA A 69 -5.70 6.87 15.87
C ALA A 69 -4.73 6.95 14.69
N ALA A 70 -4.83 6.07 13.70
CA ALA A 70 -3.95 6.08 12.54
C ALA A 70 -4.32 7.24 11.59
N PRO A 71 -3.32 7.93 11.01
CA PRO A 71 -3.59 8.99 10.05
C PRO A 71 -4.26 8.43 8.79
N VAL A 72 -5.30 9.11 8.31
CA VAL A 72 -5.94 8.78 7.04
C VAL A 72 -5.10 9.35 5.91
N LEU A 73 -4.33 8.48 5.26
CA LEU A 73 -3.47 8.82 4.12
C LEU A 73 -4.08 8.32 2.82
N SER A 74 -3.97 9.12 1.76
CA SER A 74 -4.37 8.72 0.41
C SER A 74 -3.31 7.80 -0.21
N SER A 75 -3.71 6.61 -0.64
CA SER A 75 -2.83 5.74 -1.43
C SER A 75 -2.51 6.35 -2.79
N ALA A 76 -3.42 7.13 -3.38
CA ALA A 76 -3.22 7.74 -4.70
C ALA A 76 -2.02 8.70 -4.71
N ALA A 77 -1.79 9.42 -3.61
CA ALA A 77 -0.65 10.32 -3.51
C ALA A 77 0.69 9.58 -3.62
N SER A 78 0.78 8.36 -3.07
CA SER A 78 1.98 7.52 -3.16
C SER A 78 2.27 7.01 -4.57
N HIS A 79 1.30 7.07 -5.48
CA HIS A 79 1.46 6.65 -6.88
C HIS A 79 1.91 7.78 -7.81
N LEU A 80 1.96 9.03 -7.36
CA LEU A 80 2.29 10.16 -8.24
C LEU A 80 3.67 10.01 -8.88
N LEU A 81 4.69 9.64 -8.09
CA LEU A 81 6.01 9.38 -8.64
C LEU A 81 5.99 8.20 -9.62
N GLN A 82 5.27 7.12 -9.28
CA GLN A 82 5.11 5.94 -10.15
C GLN A 82 4.59 6.32 -11.55
N LEU A 83 3.57 7.18 -11.60
CA LEU A 83 2.94 7.61 -12.85
C LEU A 83 3.84 8.54 -13.67
N GLY A 84 4.70 9.31 -13.00
CA GLY A 84 5.64 10.24 -13.63
C GLY A 84 6.98 9.63 -14.05
N MET A 85 7.28 8.37 -13.72
CA MET A 85 8.61 7.77 -13.92
C MET A 85 9.11 7.88 -15.37
N MET A 86 8.22 7.77 -16.35
CA MET A 86 8.58 7.80 -17.78
C MET A 86 8.59 9.21 -18.39
N GLN A 87 8.20 10.22 -17.62
CA GLN A 87 8.16 11.60 -18.09
C GLN A 87 9.54 12.26 -18.01
N PRO A 88 9.79 13.31 -18.82
CA PRO A 88 11.00 14.11 -18.71
C PRO A 88 11.22 14.61 -17.28
N TRP A 89 12.47 14.61 -16.84
CA TRP A 89 12.83 15.08 -15.51
C TRP A 89 12.63 16.60 -15.40
N HIS A 90 11.80 17.01 -14.45
CA HIS A 90 11.61 18.39 -14.05
C HIS A 90 11.61 18.48 -12.51
N PRO A 91 12.56 19.21 -11.88
CA PRO A 91 12.77 19.20 -10.43
C PRO A 91 11.55 19.71 -9.66
N GLU A 92 10.82 20.71 -10.19
CA GLU A 92 9.63 21.26 -9.54
C GLU A 92 8.47 20.25 -9.50
N GLN A 93 8.20 19.57 -10.62
CA GLN A 93 7.16 18.54 -10.70
C GLN A 93 7.48 17.35 -9.78
N LEU A 94 8.75 16.98 -9.72
CA LEU A 94 9.22 15.91 -8.86
C LEU A 94 9.11 16.28 -7.37
N THR A 95 9.42 17.54 -7.02
CA THR A 95 9.24 18.05 -5.65
C THR A 95 7.79 17.92 -5.19
N VAL A 96 6.82 18.23 -6.05
CA VAL A 96 5.40 18.09 -5.73
C VAL A 96 5.05 16.63 -5.46
N ALA A 97 5.48 15.70 -6.33
CA ALA A 97 5.23 14.27 -6.15
C ALA A 97 5.86 13.73 -4.85
N LEU A 98 7.12 14.12 -4.57
CA LEU A 98 7.85 13.72 -3.36
C LEU A 98 7.21 14.26 -2.07
N ARG A 99 6.64 15.46 -2.10
CA ARG A 99 5.98 16.07 -0.93
C ARG A 99 4.54 15.58 -0.71
N ALA A 100 3.92 14.99 -1.72
CA ALA A 100 2.53 14.54 -1.63
C ALA A 100 2.33 13.30 -0.74
N SER A 101 3.39 12.51 -0.50
CA SER A 101 3.32 11.28 0.29
C SER A 101 4.65 11.00 0.99
N ILE A 102 4.56 10.50 2.23
CA ILE A 102 5.73 10.07 3.02
C ILE A 102 6.38 8.79 2.48
N VAL A 103 5.64 8.04 1.67
CA VAL A 103 6.08 6.81 1.01
C VAL A 103 5.74 6.90 -0.47
N GLN A 104 6.70 6.53 -1.32
CA GLN A 104 6.54 6.58 -2.77
C GLN A 104 6.51 5.16 -3.30
N LYS A 105 5.47 4.85 -4.08
CA LYS A 105 5.41 3.60 -4.83
C LYS A 105 6.15 3.79 -6.14
N LEU A 106 7.02 2.85 -6.46
CA LEU A 106 7.71 2.77 -7.74
C LEU A 106 7.24 1.53 -8.50
N SER A 107 7.56 1.47 -9.79
CA SER A 107 7.38 0.28 -10.61
C SER A 107 8.76 -0.21 -11.07
N TYR A 108 8.93 -1.52 -11.19
CA TYR A 108 10.06 -2.14 -11.89
C TYR A 108 9.64 -2.71 -13.26
N LYS A 109 8.35 -2.62 -13.60
CA LYS A 109 7.76 -3.20 -14.81
C LYS A 109 7.94 -2.23 -15.97
N TYR A 110 9.17 -2.14 -16.48
CA TYR A 110 9.52 -1.35 -17.65
C TYR A 110 10.58 -2.08 -18.47
N ASP A 111 10.49 -1.96 -19.79
CA ASP A 111 11.43 -2.60 -20.71
C ASP A 111 12.57 -1.66 -21.14
N THR A 112 12.31 -0.35 -21.09
CA THR A 112 13.25 0.70 -21.53
C THR A 112 13.28 1.85 -20.54
N VAL A 113 14.41 2.55 -20.47
CA VAL A 113 14.59 3.77 -19.69
C VAL A 113 14.70 4.94 -20.67
N PRO A 114 13.69 5.82 -20.78
CA PRO A 114 13.79 6.96 -21.68
C PRO A 114 14.90 7.92 -21.23
N PRO A 115 15.79 8.39 -22.13
CA PRO A 115 16.82 9.37 -21.78
C PRO A 115 16.22 10.67 -21.25
N GLY A 116 16.82 11.23 -20.21
CA GLY A 116 16.34 12.45 -19.54
C GLY A 116 15.06 12.25 -18.72
N SER A 117 14.60 11.02 -18.51
CA SER A 117 13.40 10.75 -17.71
C SER A 117 13.67 10.79 -16.21
N VAL A 118 12.58 10.89 -15.43
CA VAL A 118 12.61 10.70 -13.98
C VAL A 118 13.18 9.31 -13.62
N LEU A 119 12.85 8.27 -14.40
CA LEU A 119 13.38 6.92 -14.20
C LEU A 119 14.90 6.86 -14.39
N GLU A 120 15.43 7.46 -15.46
CA GLU A 120 16.88 7.54 -15.67
C GLU A 120 17.56 8.21 -14.48
N ARG A 121 16.99 9.31 -13.99
CA ARG A 121 17.50 10.02 -12.81
C ARG A 121 17.50 9.14 -11.56
N LEU A 122 16.39 8.43 -11.29
CA LEU A 122 16.28 7.51 -10.15
C LEU A 122 17.34 6.40 -10.20
N LEU A 123 17.60 5.85 -11.38
CA LEU A 123 18.60 4.79 -11.57
C LEU A 123 20.04 5.29 -11.50
N SER A 124 20.28 6.56 -11.84
CA SER A 124 21.62 7.17 -11.79
C SER A 124 22.14 7.37 -10.36
N GLY A 125 21.28 7.38 -9.35
CA GLY A 125 21.62 7.73 -7.97
C GLY A 125 21.95 9.22 -7.76
N ALA A 126 21.85 10.06 -8.79
CA ALA A 126 22.00 11.50 -8.65
C ALA A 126 20.85 12.11 -7.82
N PRO A 127 21.08 13.24 -7.13
CA PRO A 127 20.03 13.93 -6.37
C PRO A 127 18.79 14.21 -7.23
N LEU A 128 17.62 13.90 -6.68
CA LEU A 128 16.32 14.14 -7.34
C LEU A 128 15.91 15.62 -7.29
N VAL A 129 16.37 16.31 -6.26
CA VAL A 129 16.14 17.73 -5.92
C VAL A 129 17.41 18.29 -5.30
#